data_AF-A0A317IUR2-F1
#
_entry.id   AF-A0A317IUR2-F1
#
_cell.length_a   1.000
_cell.length_b   1.000
_cell.length_c   1.000
_cell.angle_alpha   90.00
_cell.angle_beta   90.00
_cell.angle_gamma   90.00
#
_symmetry.space_group_name_H-M   'P 1'
#
loop_
_entity.id
_entity.type
_entity.pdbx_description
1 polymer ?
#
loop_
_entity_poly.entity_id
_entity_poly.type
_entity_poly.pdbx_seq_one_letter_code
_entity_poly.pdbx_strand_id
1 'polypeptide(L)'
;MKFDLERSLRKRQNSLVIFGASLIALAIFITPLQHFVELSRPQHYGLSLLVLGSGYLFQCALSWRKLTKLERLCYLTTGLFFESVSIIFIENSWLGSKSTVPTEAQEGLRNYLMAYYLFFGFLMSCLWLWLVYQKTKSSTENKETRDS
;
A
#
# COMPACT_ATOMS: atom_id res chain seq x y z
N MET A 1 -19.29 11.14 -27.05
CA MET A 1 -19.99 11.03 -25.75
C MET A 1 -19.87 9.66 -25.08
N LYS A 2 -20.12 8.52 -25.77
CA LYS A 2 -19.90 7.16 -25.18
C LYS A 2 -18.45 6.90 -24.72
N PHE A 3 -17.45 7.33 -25.49
CA PHE A 3 -16.02 7.14 -25.17
C PHE A 3 -15.57 7.85 -23.89
N ASP A 4 -16.09 9.05 -23.60
CA ASP A 4 -15.72 9.81 -22.39
C ASP A 4 -16.35 9.23 -21.12
N LEU A 5 -17.60 8.74 -21.21
CA LEU A 5 -18.28 8.10 -20.09
C LEU A 5 -17.55 6.81 -19.65
N GLU A 6 -17.11 6.03 -20.63
CA GLU A 6 -16.38 4.79 -20.42
C GLU A 6 -14.97 5.02 -19.85
N ARG A 7 -14.33 6.16 -20.20
CA ARG A 7 -13.04 6.59 -19.62
C ARG A 7 -13.20 7.08 -18.17
N SER A 8 -14.27 7.83 -17.89
CA SER A 8 -14.66 8.32 -16.56
C SER A 8 -14.98 7.17 -15.59
N LEU A 9 -15.84 6.23 -16.01
CA LEU A 9 -16.20 5.06 -15.21
C LEU A 9 -15.00 4.13 -14.95
N ARG A 10 -14.07 4.01 -15.91
CA ARG A 10 -12.82 3.24 -15.73
C ARG A 10 -11.84 3.90 -14.76
N LYS A 11 -11.70 5.23 -14.76
CA LYS A 11 -10.93 5.94 -13.73
C LYS A 11 -11.52 5.71 -12.33
N ARG A 12 -12.85 5.67 -12.21
CA ARG A 12 -13.55 5.38 -10.94
C ARG A 12 -13.37 3.94 -10.47
N GLN A 13 -13.45 2.94 -11.37
CA GLN A 13 -13.23 1.52 -11.03
C GLN A 13 -11.87 1.28 -10.37
N ASN A 14 -10.81 1.95 -10.84
CA ASN A 14 -9.47 1.77 -10.28
C ASN A 14 -9.33 2.29 -8.84
N SER A 15 -10.13 3.29 -8.47
CA SER A 15 -10.16 3.80 -7.09
C SER A 15 -11.06 2.97 -6.19
N LEU A 16 -12.07 2.26 -6.72
CA LEU A 16 -13.03 1.51 -5.90
C LEU A 16 -12.41 0.27 -5.23
N VAL A 17 -11.51 -0.45 -5.91
CA VAL A 17 -10.86 -1.64 -5.34
C VAL A 17 -9.99 -1.27 -4.16
N ILE A 18 -9.14 -0.25 -4.32
CA ILE A 18 -8.28 0.24 -3.22
C ILE A 18 -9.13 0.83 -2.12
N PHE A 19 -10.17 1.61 -2.45
CA PHE A 19 -11.08 2.16 -1.45
C PHE A 19 -11.76 1.05 -0.64
N GLY A 20 -12.27 0.00 -1.29
CA GLY A 20 -12.84 -1.16 -0.62
C GLY A 20 -11.83 -1.89 0.27
N ALA A 21 -10.62 -2.15 -0.25
CA ALA A 21 -9.55 -2.77 0.54
C ALA A 21 -9.15 -1.91 1.74
N SER A 22 -9.08 -0.58 1.58
CA SER A 22 -8.80 0.36 2.66
C SER A 22 -9.91 0.36 3.72
N LEU A 23 -11.19 0.24 3.33
CA LEU A 23 -12.30 0.12 4.28
C LEU A 23 -12.22 -1.18 5.07
N ILE A 24 -11.90 -2.31 4.42
CA ILE A 24 -11.75 -3.60 5.09
C ILE A 24 -10.53 -3.57 6.02
N ALA A 25 -9.40 -3.03 5.56
CA ALA A 25 -8.20 -2.86 6.37
C ALA A 25 -8.48 -1.97 7.60
N LEU A 26 -9.19 -0.85 7.42
CA LEU A 26 -9.60 0.02 8.51
C LEU A 26 -10.54 -0.68 9.50
N ALA A 27 -11.50 -1.47 9.00
CA ALA A 27 -12.39 -2.26 9.84
C ALA A 27 -11.59 -3.27 10.68
N ILE A 28 -10.62 -3.97 10.08
CA ILE A 28 -9.71 -4.86 10.79
C ILE A 28 -8.92 -4.09 11.84
N PHE A 29 -8.34 -2.94 11.49
CA PHE A 29 -7.53 -2.13 12.39
C PHE A 29 -8.31 -1.64 13.63
N ILE A 30 -9.56 -1.21 13.45
CA ILE A 30 -10.41 -0.70 14.54
C ILE A 30 -11.01 -1.83 15.36
N THR A 31 -11.36 -2.96 14.72
CA THR A 31 -11.98 -4.09 15.42
C THR A 31 -10.96 -4.76 16.32
N PRO A 32 -11.23 -4.89 17.64
CA PRO A 32 -10.31 -5.53 18.57
C PRO A 32 -10.35 -7.06 18.42
N LEU A 33 -9.83 -7.56 17.30
CA LEU A 33 -9.74 -8.99 16.98
C LEU A 33 -8.99 -9.78 18.05
N GLN A 34 -8.16 -9.10 18.84
CA GLN A 34 -7.46 -9.65 20.00
C GLN A 34 -8.39 -10.25 21.08
N HIS A 35 -9.68 -9.88 21.10
CA HIS A 35 -10.68 -10.49 21.99
C HIS A 35 -11.22 -11.83 21.49
N PHE A 36 -11.06 -12.12 20.19
CA PHE A 36 -11.60 -13.32 19.55
C PHE A 36 -10.52 -14.32 19.16
N VAL A 37 -9.29 -13.85 18.95
CA VAL A 37 -8.14 -14.67 18.55
C VAL A 37 -6.92 -14.22 19.35
N GLU A 38 -6.10 -15.16 19.81
CA GLU A 38 -4.80 -14.87 20.43
C GLU A 38 -3.87 -14.22 19.40
N LEU A 39 -3.89 -12.89 19.37
CA LEU A 39 -3.13 -12.10 18.40
C LEU A 39 -2.39 -10.96 19.10
N SER A 40 -1.08 -10.90 18.91
CA SER A 40 -0.30 -9.77 19.39
C SER A 40 -0.62 -8.49 18.61
N ARG A 41 -0.35 -7.32 19.21
CA ARG A 41 -0.62 -6.02 18.56
C ARG A 41 0.09 -5.88 17.19
N PRO A 42 1.38 -6.26 17.04
CA PRO A 42 2.04 -6.21 15.73
C PRO A 42 1.36 -7.10 14.71
N GLN A 43 0.98 -8.33 15.07
CA GLN A 43 0.28 -9.26 14.16
C GLN A 43 -1.06 -8.70 13.69
N HIS A 44 -1.78 -7.97 14.55
CA HIS A 44 -3.02 -7.30 14.20
C HIS A 44 -2.78 -6.20 13.16
N TYR A 45 -1.77 -5.36 13.35
CA TYR A 45 -1.37 -4.38 12.34
C TYR A 45 -0.91 -5.06 11.05
N GLY A 46 -0.23 -6.21 11.17
CA GLY A 46 0.15 -7.06 10.04
C GLY A 46 -1.07 -7.45 9.20
N LEU A 47 -2.12 -8.00 9.81
CA LEU A 47 -3.36 -8.36 9.12
C LEU A 47 -4.01 -7.19 8.37
N SER A 48 -4.05 -6.00 8.98
CA SER A 48 -4.57 -4.81 8.31
C SER A 48 -3.72 -4.43 7.10
N LEU A 49 -2.40 -4.49 7.23
CA LEU A 49 -1.46 -4.20 6.14
C LEU A 49 -1.51 -5.25 5.05
N LEU A 50 -1.75 -6.53 5.38
CA LEU A 50 -1.92 -7.61 4.43
C LEU A 50 -3.08 -7.31 3.49
N VAL A 51 -4.25 -7.00 4.06
CA VAL A 51 -5.45 -6.70 3.27
C VAL A 51 -5.24 -5.47 2.39
N LEU A 52 -4.59 -4.43 2.93
CA LEU A 52 -4.28 -3.24 2.14
C LEU A 52 -3.30 -3.56 1.00
N GLY A 53 -2.20 -4.26 1.30
CA GLY A 53 -1.17 -4.66 0.33
C GLY A 53 -1.73 -5.52 -0.80
N SER A 54 -2.50 -6.56 -0.46
CA SER A 54 -3.18 -7.39 -1.44
C SER A 54 -4.20 -6.59 -2.26
N GLY A 55 -4.86 -5.59 -1.67
CA GLY A 55 -5.73 -4.66 -2.41
C GLY A 55 -4.98 -3.86 -3.50
N TYR A 56 -3.77 -3.37 -3.18
CA TYR A 56 -2.90 -2.70 -4.16
C TYR A 56 -2.44 -3.64 -5.29
N LEU A 57 -2.03 -4.86 -4.95
CA LEU A 57 -1.60 -5.87 -5.92
C LEU A 57 -2.76 -6.32 -6.82
N PHE A 58 -3.93 -6.57 -6.24
CA PHE A 58 -5.13 -6.95 -6.96
C PHE A 58 -5.58 -5.84 -7.91
N GLN A 59 -5.57 -4.58 -7.45
CA GLN A 59 -5.85 -3.43 -8.31
C GLN A 59 -4.85 -3.32 -9.46
N CYS A 60 -3.56 -3.57 -9.22
CA CYS A 60 -2.54 -3.60 -10.25
C CYS A 60 -2.82 -4.69 -11.29
N ALA A 61 -3.13 -5.91 -10.83
CA ALA A 61 -3.43 -7.06 -11.69
C ALA A 61 -4.68 -6.83 -12.56
N LEU A 62 -5.78 -6.37 -11.96
CA LEU A 62 -7.04 -6.07 -12.66
C LEU A 62 -6.87 -4.98 -13.71
N SER A 63 -6.04 -3.98 -13.42
CA SER A 63 -5.86 -2.82 -14.30
C SER A 63 -4.57 -2.88 -15.11
N TRP A 64 -3.88 -4.03 -15.13
CA TRP A 64 -2.53 -4.16 -15.66
C TRP A 64 -2.39 -3.56 -17.06
N ARG A 65 -3.28 -3.94 -17.99
CA ARG A 65 -3.24 -3.45 -19.38
C ARG A 65 -3.53 -1.95 -19.52
N LYS A 66 -4.20 -1.34 -18.54
CA LYS A 66 -4.65 0.06 -18.58
C LYS A 66 -3.68 1.02 -17.88
N LEU A 67 -2.92 0.51 -16.92
CA LEU A 67 -1.95 1.29 -16.16
C LEU A 67 -0.71 1.58 -17.00
N THR A 68 -0.15 2.77 -16.85
CA THR A 68 1.18 3.10 -17.39
C THR A 68 2.27 2.32 -16.64
N LYS A 69 3.47 2.21 -17.23
CA LYS A 69 4.60 1.50 -16.58
C LYS A 69 4.90 2.08 -15.18
N LEU A 70 4.83 3.41 -15.03
CA LEU A 70 5.07 4.09 -13.75
C LEU A 70 3.95 3.82 -12.74
N GLU A 71 2.69 3.81 -13.17
CA GLU A 71 1.57 3.46 -12.29
C GLU A 71 1.67 2.02 -11.81
N ARG A 72 1.99 1.07 -12.71
CA ARG A 72 2.21 -0.33 -12.33
C ARG A 72 3.31 -0.46 -11.30
N LEU A 73 4.42 0.23 -11.52
CA LEU A 73 5.53 0.27 -10.57
C LEU A 73 5.04 0.76 -9.21
N CYS A 74 4.36 1.90 -9.13
CA CYS A 74 3.85 2.44 -7.87
C CYS A 74 2.90 1.46 -7.15
N TYR A 75 1.94 0.86 -7.87
CA TYR A 75 1.01 -0.09 -7.26
C TYR A 75 1.70 -1.37 -6.78
N LEU A 76 2.60 -1.93 -7.58
CA LEU A 76 3.38 -3.13 -7.22
C LEU A 76 4.28 -2.86 -6.02
N THR A 77 5.06 -1.80 -6.05
CA THR A 77 6.00 -1.49 -4.97
C THR A 77 5.26 -1.16 -3.68
N THR A 78 4.11 -0.48 -3.74
CA THR A 78 3.26 -0.24 -2.56
C THR A 78 2.71 -1.56 -2.01
N GLY A 79 2.15 -2.40 -2.88
CA GLY A 79 1.55 -3.67 -2.48
C GLY A 79 2.57 -4.62 -1.86
N LEU A 80 3.70 -4.83 -2.54
CA LEU A 80 4.80 -5.69 -2.05
C LEU A 80 5.41 -5.16 -0.76
N PHE A 81 5.52 -3.85 -0.60
CA PHE A 81 6.00 -3.25 0.65
C PHE A 81 5.05 -3.52 1.81
N PHE A 82 3.74 -3.34 1.63
CA PHE A 82 2.77 -3.64 2.67
C PHE A 82 2.69 -5.13 2.99
N GLU A 83 2.79 -6.01 1.98
CA GLU A 83 2.85 -7.45 2.23
C GLU A 83 4.11 -7.86 2.97
N SER A 84 5.29 -7.32 2.62
CA SER A 84 6.53 -7.65 3.32
C SER A 84 6.49 -7.21 4.79
N VAL A 85 6.03 -5.98 5.07
CA VAL A 85 5.82 -5.49 6.43
C VAL A 85 4.82 -6.37 7.17
N SER A 86 3.73 -6.75 6.52
CA SER A 86 2.70 -7.62 7.08
C SER A 86 3.26 -8.99 7.49
N ILE A 87 3.95 -9.67 6.58
CA ILE A 87 4.55 -10.98 6.84
C ILE A 87 5.50 -10.88 8.03
N ILE A 88 6.34 -9.85 8.08
CA ILE A 88 7.28 -9.67 9.18
C ILE A 88 6.53 -9.48 10.51
N PHE A 89 5.46 -8.71 10.53
CA PHE A 89 4.65 -8.50 11.74
C PHE A 89 3.86 -9.76 12.17
N ILE A 90 3.43 -10.59 11.22
CA ILE A 90 2.71 -11.84 11.47
C ILE A 90 3.66 -12.90 12.04
N GLU A 91 4.81 -13.09 11.39
CA GLU A 91 5.79 -14.13 11.71
C GLU A 91 6.61 -13.81 12.97
N ASN A 92 6.85 -12.53 13.28
CA ASN A 92 7.68 -12.13 14.41
C ASN A 92 6.83 -11.77 15.64
N SER A 93 6.25 -12.80 16.26
CA SER A 93 5.44 -12.67 17.48
C SER A 93 6.18 -12.01 18.66
N TRP A 94 7.51 -12.13 18.70
CA TRP A 94 8.37 -11.51 19.71
C TRP A 94 8.33 -9.97 19.70
N LEU A 95 7.94 -9.35 18.58
CA LEU A 95 7.75 -7.88 18.51
C LEU A 95 6.64 -7.38 19.45
N GLY A 96 5.70 -8.25 19.83
CA GLY A 96 4.58 -7.92 20.71
C GLY A 96 4.68 -8.54 22.11
N SER A 97 5.65 -9.43 22.33
CA SER A 97 5.84 -10.10 23.61
C SER A 97 6.40 -9.13 24.64
N LYS A 98 5.61 -8.80 25.66
CA LYS A 98 6.07 -8.02 26.82
C LYS A 98 6.98 -8.82 27.77
N SER A 99 7.13 -10.13 27.56
CA SER A 99 7.73 -11.05 28.56
C SER A 99 9.11 -11.59 28.18
N THR A 100 9.53 -11.45 26.92
CA THR A 100 10.83 -11.92 26.45
C THR A 100 11.78 -10.73 26.33
N VAL A 101 12.83 -10.71 27.16
CA VAL A 101 13.96 -9.79 26.97
C VAL A 101 14.48 -10.01 25.54
N PRO A 102 14.52 -8.97 24.68
CA PRO A 102 15.00 -9.11 23.33
C PRO A 102 16.46 -9.60 23.34
N THR A 103 16.79 -10.55 22.48
CA THR A 103 18.19 -10.91 22.27
C THR A 103 18.91 -9.81 21.47
N GLU A 104 20.23 -9.69 21.58
CA GLU A 104 21.00 -8.72 20.79
C GLU A 104 20.75 -8.87 19.26
N ALA A 105 20.56 -10.12 18.80
CA ALA A 105 20.21 -10.40 17.41
C ALA A 105 18.81 -9.85 17.03
N GLN A 106 17.84 -9.92 17.94
CA GLN A 106 16.50 -9.36 17.76
C GLN A 106 16.53 -7.83 17.74
N GLU A 107 17.32 -7.19 18.60
CA GLU A 107 17.51 -5.73 18.56
C GLU A 107 18.19 -5.28 17.27
N GLY A 108 19.21 -6.01 16.82
CA GLY A 108 19.86 -5.78 15.53
C GLY A 108 18.88 -5.88 14.36
N LEU A 109 18.07 -6.94 14.34
CA LEU A 109 17.02 -7.13 13.32
C LEU A 109 15.98 -6.01 13.37
N ARG A 110 15.54 -5.58 14.56
CA ARG A 110 14.60 -4.46 14.71
C ARG A 110 15.15 -3.16 14.12
N ASN A 111 16.42 -2.84 14.42
CA ASN A 111 17.07 -1.64 13.90
C ASN A 111 17.23 -1.70 12.38
N TYR A 112 17.61 -2.86 11.85
CA TYR A 112 17.68 -3.10 10.41
C TYR A 112 16.31 -2.92 9.75
N LEU A 113 15.26 -3.54 10.28
CA LEU A 113 13.90 -3.42 9.77
C LEU A 113 13.40 -1.97 9.80
N MET A 114 13.68 -1.23 10.88
CA MET A 114 13.30 0.17 11.00
C MET A 114 13.96 1.02 9.91
N ALA A 115 15.28 0.87 9.71
CA ALA A 115 16.00 1.56 8.65
C ALA A 115 15.49 1.18 7.25
N TYR A 116 15.27 -0.11 7.02
CA TYR A 116 14.72 -0.64 5.77
C TYR A 116 13.35 -0.03 5.46
N TYR A 117 12.41 -0.05 6.41
CA TYR A 117 11.06 0.49 6.20
C TYR A 117 11.06 2.01 5.96
N LEU A 118 11.93 2.75 6.65
CA LEU A 118 12.04 4.19 6.50
C LEU A 118 12.60 4.55 5.11
N PHE A 119 13.64 3.84 4.67
CA PHE A 119 14.22 4.02 3.33
C PHE A 119 13.23 3.68 2.22
N PHE A 120 12.58 2.51 2.29
CA PHE A 120 11.61 2.09 1.29
C PHE A 120 10.35 2.96 1.31
N GLY A 121 9.87 3.39 2.48
CA GLY A 121 8.75 4.33 2.61
C GLY A 121 9.05 5.69 1.96
N PHE A 122 10.29 6.17 2.11
CA PHE A 122 10.74 7.38 1.42
C PHE A 122 10.77 7.20 -0.10
N LEU A 123 11.38 6.12 -0.59
CA LEU A 123 11.45 5.80 -2.03
C LEU A 123 10.05 5.68 -2.65
N MET A 124 9.13 5.02 -1.93
CA MET A 124 7.72 4.92 -2.32
C MET A 124 7.04 6.28 -2.43
N SER A 125 7.29 7.16 -1.46
CA SER A 125 6.74 8.52 -1.46
C SER A 125 7.25 9.33 -2.66
N CYS A 126 8.55 9.21 -2.99
CA CYS A 126 9.13 9.83 -4.17
C CYS A 126 8.51 9.31 -5.48
N LEU A 127 8.26 8.00 -5.60
CA LEU A 127 7.61 7.41 -6.77
C LEU A 127 6.18 7.93 -6.95
N TRP A 128 5.40 8.00 -5.87
CA TRP A 128 4.05 8.56 -5.91
C TRP A 128 4.04 10.05 -6.26
N LEU A 129 4.94 10.84 -5.68
CA LEU A 129 5.10 12.26 -6.02
C LEU A 129 5.48 12.44 -7.49
N TRP A 130 6.38 11.60 -8.02
CA TRP A 130 6.77 11.65 -9.43
C TRP A 130 5.60 11.31 -10.35
N LEU A 131 4.80 10.30 -9.99
CA LEU A 131 3.58 9.95 -10.73
C LEU A 131 2.58 11.13 -10.76
N VAL A 132 2.37 11.79 -9.62
CA VAL A 132 1.50 12.97 -9.53
C VAL A 132 2.05 14.11 -10.38
N TYR A 133 3.34 14.40 -10.30
CA TYR A 133 4.00 15.44 -11.09
C TYR A 133 3.82 15.21 -12.61
N GLN A 134 4.06 13.99 -13.10
CA GLN A 134 3.86 13.68 -14.53
C GLN A 134 2.41 13.88 -14.98
N LYS A 135 1.44 13.45 -14.15
CA LYS A 135 0.01 13.64 -14.44
C LYS A 135 -0.36 15.12 -14.52
N THR A 136 0.11 15.93 -13.57
CA THR A 136 -0.15 17.38 -13.56
C THR A 136 0.45 18.06 -14.79
N LYS A 137 1.72 17.79 -15.10
CA LYS A 137 2.41 18.38 -16.26
C LYS A 137 1.68 18.06 -17.58
N SER A 138 1.34 16.79 -17.80
CA SER A 138 0.61 16.36 -19.02
C SER A 138 -0.80 16.96 -19.16
N SER A 139 -1.42 17.37 -18.05
CA SER A 139 -2.73 18.03 -18.07
C SER A 139 -2.63 19.51 -18.38
N THR A 140 -1.53 20.18 -18.00
CA THR A 140 -1.29 21.59 -18.30
C THR A 140 -0.97 21.78 -19.78
N GLU A 141 -0.07 20.96 -20.33
CA GLU A 141 0.32 21.02 -21.76
C GLU A 141 -0.89 20.78 -22.70
N ASN A 142 -1.81 19.89 -22.32
CA ASN A 142 -3.05 19.62 -23.07
C ASN A 142 -4.09 20.76 -23.01
N LYS A 143 -4.01 21.66 -22.02
CA LYS A 143 -4.89 22.84 -21.95
C LYS A 143 -4.37 23.95 -22.86
N GLU A 144 -3.07 24.23 -22.79
CA GLU A 144 -2.43 25.26 -23.61
C GLU A 144 -2.56 24.99 -25.12
N THR A 145 -2.45 23.73 -25.54
CA THR A 145 -2.65 23.33 -26.95
C THR A 145 -4.11 23.35 -27.43
N ARG A 146 -5.08 23.44 -26.51
CA ARG A 146 -6.51 23.49 -26.85
C ARG A 146 -7.04 24.92 -26.94
N ASP A 147 -6.36 25.85 -26.27
CA ASP A 147 -6.68 27.28 -26.24
C ASP A 147 -5.90 28.09 -27.31
N SER A 148 -4.94 27.45 -27.99
CA SER A 148 -4.19 27.95 -29.15
C SER A 148 -4.80 27.51 -30.49
#